data_AF-A0A3P3VT46-F1
#
_entry.id   AF-A0A3P3VT46-F1
#
_cell.length_a   1.000
_cell.length_b   1.000
_cell.length_c   1.000
_cell.angle_alpha   90.00
_cell.angle_beta   90.00
_cell.angle_gamma   90.00
#
_symmetry.space_group_name_H-M   'P 1'
#
loop_
_entity.id
_entity.type
_entity.pdbx_description
1 polymer ?
#
loop_
_entity_poly.entity_id
_entity_poly.type
_entity_poly.pdbx_seq_one_letter_code
_entity_poly.pdbx_strand_id
1 'polypeptide(L)'
;MSAQTASTIAEIERIVLASGEWDGIEEVEFSVDGSTWSTVFVPEETDPTAFARATVHRKGVSAPTRVTISWAEAVPLDEEWRAKWNRNPMALFGSAAIRAAYRRAFRDLVEILPNAAEGDGEPAEPVEEIDWSARIKEASTLDEVMQIGAEAKRVRAFTTVLDREWRARRRELEAPAAVEQVTSAKPSRKRRRKPAGDLNKSMTALQEQVVADEAARHSRPTPRVLDKKRGA
;
A
#
# COMPACT_ATOMS: atom_id res chain seq x y z
N MET A 1 -20.07 20.61 22.31
CA MET A 1 -19.48 20.98 21.00
C MET A 1 -18.04 20.53 20.98
N SER A 2 -17.77 19.27 20.61
CA SER A 2 -16.38 18.77 20.50
C SER A 2 -16.31 17.64 19.48
N ALA A 3 -16.77 17.90 18.25
CA ALA A 3 -16.42 17.09 17.11
C ALA A 3 -15.02 17.55 16.64
N GLN A 4 -13.96 17.08 17.31
CA GLN A 4 -12.60 17.25 16.81
C GLN A 4 -12.42 16.30 15.63
N THR A 5 -12.62 16.84 14.43
CA THR A 5 -12.42 16.16 13.16
C THR A 5 -10.96 15.73 13.02
N ALA A 6 -10.75 14.43 12.80
CA ALA A 6 -9.56 13.91 12.17
C ALA A 6 -9.28 14.72 10.90
N SER A 7 -8.26 15.58 10.90
CA SER A 7 -7.99 16.41 9.74
C SER A 7 -7.70 15.53 8.53
N THR A 8 -8.51 15.73 7.49
CA THR A 8 -8.33 15.05 6.21
C THR A 8 -7.02 15.53 5.57
N ILE A 9 -6.45 14.74 4.66
CA ILE A 9 -5.24 15.15 3.93
C ILE A 9 -5.41 16.53 3.26
N ALA A 10 -6.59 16.79 2.71
CA ALA A 10 -6.94 18.07 2.08
C ALA A 10 -6.91 19.25 3.07
N GLU A 11 -7.30 19.03 4.34
CA GLU A 11 -7.25 20.07 5.35
C GLU A 11 -5.81 20.39 5.75
N ILE A 12 -4.97 19.36 5.91
CA ILE A 12 -3.54 19.51 6.18
C ILE A 12 -2.85 20.23 5.03
N GLU A 13 -3.10 19.80 3.79
CA GLU A 13 -2.57 20.44 2.58
C GLU A 13 -2.96 21.92 2.51
N ARG A 14 -4.21 22.25 2.80
CA ARG A 14 -4.67 23.65 2.84
C ARG A 14 -3.87 24.48 3.85
N ILE A 15 -3.65 23.98 5.06
CA ILE A 15 -2.88 24.67 6.11
C ILE A 15 -1.41 24.85 5.67
N VAL A 16 -0.80 23.78 5.15
CA VAL A 16 0.59 23.75 4.71
C VAL A 16 0.84 24.66 3.50
N LEU A 17 -0.09 24.72 2.55
CA LEU A 17 0.00 25.63 1.42
C LEU A 17 -0.20 27.09 1.85
N ALA A 18 -1.15 27.35 2.76
CA ALA A 18 -1.44 28.69 3.25
C ALA A 18 -0.27 29.31 4.04
N SER A 19 0.63 28.51 4.62
CA SER A 19 1.82 29.03 5.31
C SER A 19 2.90 29.55 4.36
N GLY A 20 2.86 29.17 3.08
CA GLY A 20 3.89 29.52 2.10
C GLY A 20 5.22 28.79 2.27
N GLU A 21 5.33 27.90 3.26
CA GLU A 21 6.55 27.15 3.59
C GLU A 21 6.69 25.82 2.84
N TRP A 22 5.64 25.39 2.16
CA TRP A 22 5.66 24.19 1.33
C TRP A 22 6.56 24.37 0.10
N ASP A 23 7.36 23.34 -0.19
CA ASP A 23 8.31 23.32 -1.32
C ASP A 23 8.12 22.13 -2.28
N GLY A 24 7.31 21.14 -1.89
CA GLY A 24 7.05 19.97 -2.73
C GLY A 24 6.71 18.71 -1.96
N ILE A 25 6.27 17.70 -2.69
CA ILE A 25 6.13 16.32 -2.24
C ILE A 25 6.62 15.40 -3.35
N GLU A 26 7.36 14.35 -2.99
CA GLU A 26 7.75 13.30 -3.95
C GLU A 26 6.62 12.30 -4.15
N GLU A 27 6.72 11.47 -5.18
CA GLU A 27 5.80 10.34 -5.37
C GLU A 27 5.85 9.41 -4.15
N VAL A 28 4.68 8.90 -3.75
CA VAL A 28 4.62 7.90 -2.69
C VAL A 28 5.21 6.60 -3.19
N GLU A 29 6.09 6.02 -2.40
CA GLU A 29 6.70 4.74 -2.69
C GLU A 29 6.16 3.66 -1.76
N PHE A 30 6.08 2.45 -2.27
CA PHE A 30 5.58 1.27 -1.59
C PHE A 30 6.64 0.17 -1.61
N SER A 31 6.69 -0.63 -0.56
CA SER A 31 7.67 -1.69 -0.41
C SER A 31 7.09 -2.88 0.33
N VAL A 32 7.41 -4.09 -0.14
CA VAL A 32 7.04 -5.35 0.50
C VAL A 32 8.06 -5.71 1.59
N ASP A 33 9.33 -5.38 1.40
CA ASP A 33 10.46 -5.83 2.21
C ASP A 33 11.16 -4.69 2.99
N GLY A 34 10.84 -3.43 2.69
CA GLY A 34 11.49 -2.23 3.20
C GLY A 34 12.79 -1.86 2.47
N SER A 35 13.30 -2.71 1.57
CA SER A 35 14.51 -2.48 0.78
C SER A 35 14.23 -2.03 -0.64
N THR A 36 13.25 -2.65 -1.30
CA THR A 36 12.90 -2.37 -2.70
C THR A 36 11.65 -1.48 -2.73
N TRP A 37 11.77 -0.33 -3.37
CA TRP A 37 10.72 0.69 -3.38
C TRP A 37 10.16 0.87 -4.80
N SER A 38 8.84 0.94 -4.92
CA SER A 38 8.09 1.10 -6.17
C SER A 38 7.04 2.17 -6.00
N THR A 39 6.79 2.98 -7.04
CA THR A 39 5.72 4.00 -7.02
C THR A 39 4.33 3.38 -7.23
N VAL A 40 4.28 2.10 -7.59
CA VAL A 40 3.06 1.31 -7.79
C VAL A 40 2.87 0.34 -6.64
N PHE A 41 1.67 0.34 -6.07
CA PHE A 41 1.24 -0.66 -5.10
C PHE A 41 0.91 -1.96 -5.83
N VAL A 42 1.70 -3.00 -5.58
CA VAL A 42 1.46 -4.34 -6.10
C VAL A 42 0.97 -5.21 -4.93
N PRO A 43 -0.35 -5.51 -4.86
CA PRO A 43 -0.84 -6.46 -3.88
C PRO A 43 -0.28 -7.83 -4.21
N GLU A 44 0.46 -8.45 -3.30
CA GLU A 44 0.76 -9.87 -3.42
C GLU A 44 -0.40 -10.69 -2.84
N GLU A 45 -0.68 -11.83 -3.47
CA GLU A 45 -1.81 -12.70 -3.12
C GLU A 45 -1.71 -13.24 -1.68
N THR A 46 -0.49 -13.23 -1.11
CA THR A 46 -0.19 -13.78 0.22
C THR A 46 0.26 -12.75 1.24
N ASP A 47 0.71 -11.55 0.83
CA ASP A 47 1.13 -10.48 1.75
C ASP A 47 0.69 -9.09 1.23
N PRO A 48 -0.06 -8.30 2.01
CA PRO A 48 -0.27 -6.90 1.68
C PRO A 48 1.08 -6.19 1.78
N THR A 49 1.39 -5.33 0.79
CA THR A 49 2.60 -4.51 0.78
C THR A 49 2.85 -3.90 2.16
N ALA A 50 3.99 -4.23 2.76
CA ALA A 50 4.20 -4.03 4.19
C ALA A 50 4.45 -2.57 4.55
N PHE A 51 4.99 -1.75 3.63
CA PHE A 51 5.44 -0.40 3.92
C PHE A 51 5.03 0.61 2.84
N ALA A 52 4.77 1.84 3.28
CA ALA A 52 4.65 3.02 2.42
C ALA A 52 5.59 4.12 2.93
N ARG A 53 6.13 4.89 1.99
CA ARG A 53 7.06 5.98 2.23
C ARG A 53 6.62 7.23 1.51
N ALA A 54 6.65 8.35 2.21
CA ALA A 54 6.40 9.66 1.66
C ALA A 54 7.54 10.61 2.04
N THR A 55 7.92 11.47 1.09
CA THR A 55 8.95 12.50 1.26
C THR A 55 8.36 13.87 1.01
N VAL A 56 8.44 14.77 1.99
CA VAL A 56 7.92 16.13 1.93
C VAL A 56 9.05 17.14 2.05
N HIS A 57 9.02 18.17 1.21
CA HIS A 57 10.00 19.25 1.18
C HIS A 57 9.40 20.52 1.81
N ARG A 58 10.17 21.14 2.72
CA ARG A 58 9.82 22.39 3.41
C ARG A 58 10.93 23.41 3.18
N LYS A 59 10.54 24.64 2.84
CA LYS A 59 11.48 25.75 2.60
C LYS A 59 12.32 26.02 3.84
N GLY A 60 13.60 26.29 3.63
CA GLY A 60 14.55 26.58 4.71
C GLY A 60 15.00 25.35 5.50
N VAL A 61 14.48 24.15 5.21
CA VAL A 61 14.97 22.89 5.78
C VAL A 61 15.92 22.24 4.76
N SER A 62 17.14 21.91 5.21
CA SER A 62 18.20 21.41 4.33
C SER A 62 17.98 19.98 3.84
N ALA A 63 17.25 19.16 4.59
CA ALA A 63 16.97 17.77 4.26
C ALA A 63 15.45 17.54 4.23
N PRO A 64 14.93 16.79 3.24
CA PRO A 64 13.51 16.52 3.18
C PRO A 64 13.07 15.63 4.33
N THR A 65 11.81 15.81 4.76
CA THR A 65 11.21 14.95 5.77
C THR A 65 10.68 13.70 5.11
N ARG A 66 11.32 12.57 5.40
CA ARG A 66 10.93 11.26 4.92
C ARG A 66 10.32 10.44 6.05
N VAL A 67 9.13 9.88 5.79
CA VAL A 67 8.42 9.04 6.76
C VAL A 67 8.08 7.72 6.10
N THR A 68 8.34 6.63 6.82
CA THR A 68 7.93 5.28 6.47
C THR A 68 6.92 4.80 7.50
N ILE A 69 5.81 4.24 7.04
CA ILE A 69 4.80 3.61 7.89
C ILE A 69 4.56 2.17 7.41
N SER A 70 4.22 1.28 8.34
CA SER A 70 3.81 -0.07 7.98
C SER A 70 2.30 -0.16 7.75
N TRP A 71 1.87 -1.13 6.92
CA TRP A 71 0.46 -1.44 6.70
C TRP A 71 -0.23 -1.83 8.01
N ALA A 72 0.46 -2.58 8.86
CA ALA A 72 -0.04 -3.01 10.17
C ALA A 72 -0.31 -1.83 11.13
N GLU A 73 0.49 -0.76 11.05
CA GLU A 73 0.27 0.46 11.84
C GLU A 73 -0.82 1.35 11.26
N ALA A 74 -1.00 1.33 9.93
CA ALA A 74 -1.87 2.28 9.24
C ALA A 74 -3.33 1.81 9.12
N VAL A 75 -3.56 0.49 9.07
CA VAL A 75 -4.90 -0.07 8.86
C VAL A 75 -5.76 0.08 10.12
N PRO A 76 -6.96 0.69 10.00
CA PRO A 76 -7.91 0.78 11.11
C PRO A 76 -8.31 -0.59 11.66
N LEU A 77 -8.49 -0.67 12.97
CA LEU A 77 -9.01 -1.86 13.65
C LEU A 77 -10.50 -2.10 13.35
N ASP A 78 -11.23 -1.05 13.00
CA ASP A 78 -12.64 -1.13 12.62
C ASP A 78 -12.81 -1.87 11.29
N GLU A 79 -13.68 -2.88 11.29
CA GLU A 79 -13.83 -3.80 10.15
C GLU A 79 -14.47 -3.13 8.92
N GLU A 80 -15.38 -2.17 9.12
CA GLU A 80 -15.99 -1.42 8.02
C GLU A 80 -14.94 -0.56 7.30
N TRP A 81 -14.11 0.13 8.08
CA TRP A 81 -12.99 0.90 7.56
C TRP A 81 -11.93 0.01 6.92
N ARG A 82 -11.63 -1.14 7.52
CA ARG A 82 -10.67 -2.11 6.97
C ARG A 82 -11.12 -2.64 5.61
N ALA A 83 -12.40 -2.94 5.42
CA ALA A 83 -12.94 -3.35 4.12
C ALA A 83 -12.74 -2.27 3.05
N LYS A 84 -12.89 -1.00 3.43
CA LYS A 84 -12.63 0.15 2.53
C LYS A 84 -11.15 0.27 2.17
N TRP A 85 -10.25 0.05 3.12
CA TRP A 85 -8.80 -0.01 2.90
C TRP A 85 -8.40 -1.13 1.97
N ASN A 86 -8.97 -2.33 2.14
CA ASN A 86 -8.71 -3.47 1.25
C ASN A 86 -9.21 -3.22 -0.19
N ARG A 87 -10.28 -2.43 -0.37
CA ARG A 87 -10.79 -2.07 -1.69
C ARG A 87 -9.92 -1.04 -2.41
N ASN A 88 -9.32 -0.11 -1.68
CA ASN A 88 -8.51 0.98 -2.23
C ASN A 88 -7.16 1.14 -1.52
N PRO A 89 -6.31 0.09 -1.53
CA PRO A 89 -5.15 0.02 -0.67
C PRO A 89 -4.12 1.10 -1.01
N MET A 90 -3.78 1.26 -2.29
CA MET A 90 -2.82 2.25 -2.76
C MET A 90 -3.19 3.68 -2.36
N ALA A 91 -4.44 4.08 -2.59
CA ALA A 91 -4.90 5.44 -2.35
C ALA A 91 -4.92 5.76 -0.84
N LEU A 92 -5.48 4.87 -0.03
CA LEU A 92 -5.65 5.11 1.41
C LEU A 92 -4.32 4.99 2.17
N PHE A 93 -3.49 4.01 1.83
CA PHE A 93 -2.19 3.83 2.46
C PHE A 93 -1.21 4.92 2.06
N GLY A 94 -1.19 5.30 0.77
CA GLY A 94 -0.40 6.44 0.32
C GLY A 94 -0.84 7.74 0.99
N SER A 95 -2.14 7.99 1.09
CA SER A 95 -2.67 9.16 1.81
C SER A 95 -2.30 9.15 3.30
N ALA A 96 -2.24 7.98 3.94
CA ALA A 96 -1.78 7.86 5.32
C ALA A 96 -0.29 8.21 5.46
N ALA A 97 0.56 7.72 4.55
CA ALA A 97 1.99 8.05 4.53
C ALA A 97 2.22 9.56 4.33
N ILE A 98 1.49 10.18 3.40
CA ILE A 98 1.57 11.63 3.15
C ILE A 98 1.16 12.42 4.39
N ARG A 99 0.04 12.05 5.05
CA ARG A 99 -0.38 12.72 6.29
C ARG A 99 0.68 12.61 7.39
N ALA A 100 1.28 11.44 7.55
CA ALA A 100 2.36 11.24 8.53
C ALA A 100 3.59 12.10 8.19
N ALA A 101 3.95 12.21 6.92
CA ALA A 101 5.04 13.08 6.46
C ALA A 101 4.74 14.56 6.70
N TYR A 102 3.53 15.05 6.38
CA TYR A 102 3.14 16.44 6.65
C TYR A 102 3.13 16.77 8.15
N ARG A 103 2.56 15.91 8.99
CA ARG A 103 2.55 16.11 10.46
C ARG A 103 3.97 16.22 11.01
N ARG A 104 4.94 15.49 10.45
CA ARG A 104 6.34 15.54 10.86
C ARG A 104 7.07 16.77 10.32
N ALA A 105 6.82 17.12 9.05
CA ALA A 105 7.47 18.24 8.37
C ALA A 105 6.98 19.62 8.85
N PHE A 106 5.70 19.72 9.21
CA PHE A 106 4.99 20.95 9.59
C PHE A 106 4.35 20.82 10.97
N ARG A 107 5.06 20.21 11.92
CA ARG A 107 4.56 19.95 13.29
C ARG A 107 4.09 21.21 14.03
N ASP A 108 4.65 22.35 13.68
CA ASP A 108 4.32 23.67 14.20
C ASP A 108 3.02 24.26 13.61
N LEU A 109 2.62 23.80 12.42
CA LEU A 109 1.40 24.28 11.73
C LEU A 109 0.23 23.30 11.88
N VAL A 110 0.54 22.00 11.88
CA VAL A 110 -0.43 20.93 11.98
C VAL A 110 -0.45 20.50 13.44
N GLU A 111 -1.44 20.95 14.20
CA GLU A 111 -1.68 20.41 15.54
C GLU A 111 -1.74 18.88 15.44
N ILE A 112 -0.92 18.20 16.24
CA ILE A 112 -1.03 16.75 16.42
C ILE A 112 -2.29 16.51 17.27
N LEU A 113 -3.45 16.73 16.67
CA LEU A 113 -4.69 16.24 17.23
C LEU A 113 -4.66 14.71 17.07
N PRO A 114 -4.78 13.93 18.16
CA PRO A 114 -4.89 12.49 18.06
C PRO A 114 -6.06 12.16 17.14
N ASN A 115 -5.78 11.36 16.11
CA ASN A 115 -6.77 11.01 15.11
C ASN A 115 -7.72 9.97 15.72
N ALA A 116 -9.01 10.31 15.89
CA ALA A 116 -9.99 9.38 16.43
C ALA A 116 -10.15 8.10 15.57
N ALA A 117 -9.79 8.15 14.28
CA ALA A 117 -9.73 6.97 13.40
C ALA A 117 -8.44 6.15 13.56
N GLU A 118 -7.40 6.70 14.20
CA GLU A 118 -6.19 5.99 14.64
C GLU A 118 -6.37 5.39 16.05
N GLY A 119 -7.53 5.59 16.69
CA GLY A 119 -7.96 4.92 17.92
C GLY A 119 -6.84 4.70 18.92
N ASP A 120 -6.47 5.74 19.67
CA ASP A 120 -5.78 5.55 20.94
C ASP A 120 -6.73 4.78 21.85
N GLY A 121 -6.70 3.44 21.74
CA GLY A 121 -7.41 2.56 22.64
C GLY A 121 -7.05 2.95 24.07
N GLU A 122 -8.05 2.99 24.94
CA GLU A 122 -7.90 3.25 26.37
C GLU A 122 -6.66 2.53 26.92
N PRO A 123 -5.90 3.16 27.84
CA PRO A 123 -4.71 2.55 28.41
C PRO A 123 -5.08 1.16 28.93
N ALA A 124 -4.51 0.13 28.29
CA ALA A 124 -4.74 -1.25 28.68
C ALA A 124 -4.36 -1.40 30.15
N GLU A 125 -5.29 -1.95 30.94
CA GLU A 125 -5.03 -2.34 32.33
C GLU A 125 -3.74 -3.19 32.38
N PRO A 126 -2.91 -3.07 33.43
CA PRO A 126 -1.67 -3.81 33.54
C PRO A 126 -1.96 -5.31 33.50
N VAL A 127 -1.71 -5.91 32.33
CA VAL A 127 -1.88 -7.34 32.09
C VAL A 127 -0.70 -8.04 32.75
N GLU A 128 -0.99 -9.08 33.54
CA GLU A 128 0.02 -10.01 34.05
C GLU A 128 0.96 -10.44 32.90
N GLU A 129 2.24 -10.65 33.21
CA GLU A 129 3.27 -10.95 32.21
C GLU A 129 2.99 -12.31 31.54
N ILE A 130 2.15 -12.32 30.50
CA ILE A 130 1.79 -13.51 29.73
C ILE A 130 2.94 -13.85 28.79
N ASP A 131 3.49 -15.06 28.91
CA ASP A 131 4.44 -15.61 27.94
C ASP A 131 3.70 -16.03 26.65
N TRP A 132 3.59 -15.07 25.72
CA TRP A 132 2.92 -15.25 24.44
C TRP A 132 3.61 -16.28 23.55
N SER A 133 4.94 -16.40 23.62
CA SER A 133 5.71 -17.38 22.83
C SER A 133 5.41 -18.81 23.28
N ALA A 134 5.25 -19.05 24.58
CA ALA A 134 4.81 -20.34 25.11
C ALA A 134 3.39 -20.69 24.64
N ARG A 135 2.45 -19.73 24.74
CA ARG A 135 1.06 -19.92 24.29
C ARG A 135 0.95 -20.26 22.81
N ILE A 136 1.71 -19.58 21.94
CA ILE A 136 1.72 -19.89 20.50
C ILE A 136 2.22 -21.32 20.24
N LYS A 137 3.24 -21.79 20.97
CA LYS A 137 3.78 -23.15 20.81
C LYS A 137 2.82 -24.24 21.28
N GLU A 138 2.07 -23.96 22.35
CA GLU A 138 1.09 -24.88 22.92
C GLU A 138 -0.20 -24.97 22.08
N ALA A 139 -0.54 -23.92 21.33
CA ALA A 139 -1.70 -23.90 20.45
C ALA A 139 -1.68 -25.08 19.47
N SER A 140 -2.77 -25.86 19.48
CA SER A 140 -2.92 -27.11 18.76
C SER A 140 -3.80 -26.97 17.52
N THR A 141 -4.61 -25.90 17.45
CA THR A 141 -5.51 -25.62 16.33
C THR A 141 -5.23 -24.26 15.70
N LEU A 142 -5.65 -24.10 14.44
CA LEU A 142 -5.49 -22.84 13.71
C LEU A 142 -6.28 -21.71 14.39
N ASP A 143 -7.49 -22.00 14.87
CA ASP A 143 -8.35 -21.04 15.55
C ASP A 143 -7.71 -20.53 16.86
N GLU A 144 -7.07 -21.42 17.63
CA GLU A 144 -6.32 -21.04 18.84
C GLU A 144 -5.15 -20.10 18.51
N VAL A 145 -4.37 -20.39 17.47
CA VAL A 145 -3.27 -19.52 17.03
C VAL A 145 -3.79 -18.15 16.60
N MET A 146 -4.92 -18.10 15.89
CA MET A 146 -5.55 -16.84 15.46
C MET A 146 -6.06 -16.04 16.66
N GLN A 147 -6.69 -16.70 17.64
CA GLN A 147 -7.17 -16.07 18.87
C GLN A 147 -6.02 -15.50 19.70
N ILE A 148 -4.93 -16.26 19.89
CA ILE A 148 -3.74 -15.79 20.62
C ILE A 148 -3.11 -14.59 19.92
N GLY A 149 -3.04 -14.60 18.59
CA GLY A 149 -2.55 -13.45 17.83
C GLY A 149 -3.42 -12.21 18.00
N ALA A 150 -4.75 -12.37 18.06
CA ALA A 150 -5.68 -11.27 18.31
C ALA A 150 -5.57 -10.73 19.75
N GLU A 151 -5.43 -11.61 20.75
CA GLU A 151 -5.23 -11.23 22.16
C GLU A 151 -3.91 -10.49 22.35
N ALA A 152 -2.80 -11.01 21.80
CA ALA A 152 -1.48 -10.39 21.87
C ALA A 152 -1.45 -9.00 21.20
N LYS A 153 -2.15 -8.84 20.06
CA LYS A 153 -2.31 -7.54 19.39
C LYS A 153 -3.13 -6.56 20.21
N ARG A 154 -4.21 -7.03 20.85
CA ARG A 154 -5.06 -6.20 21.72
C ARG A 154 -4.27 -5.58 22.88
N VAL A 155 -3.35 -6.33 23.47
CA VAL A 155 -2.48 -5.87 24.57
C VAL A 155 -1.15 -5.27 24.10
N ARG A 156 -0.96 -5.10 22.79
CA ARG A 156 0.28 -4.57 22.18
C ARG A 156 1.55 -5.35 22.52
N ALA A 157 1.44 -6.64 22.83
CA ALA A 157 2.59 -7.52 23.07
C ALA A 157 3.16 -8.12 21.77
N PHE A 158 2.64 -7.71 20.61
CA PHE A 158 2.99 -8.30 19.32
C PHE A 158 4.30 -7.73 18.76
N THR A 159 5.42 -8.34 19.14
CA THR A 159 6.76 -8.00 18.66
C THR A 159 7.08 -8.71 17.32
N THR A 160 8.15 -8.29 16.64
CA THR A 160 8.62 -8.95 15.41
C THR A 160 9.01 -10.41 15.62
N VAL A 161 9.57 -10.75 16.78
CA VAL A 161 9.90 -12.14 17.14
C VAL A 161 8.62 -12.96 17.27
N LEU A 162 7.64 -12.42 17.99
CA LEU A 162 6.35 -13.07 18.19
C LEU A 162 5.57 -13.23 16.88
N ASP A 163 5.58 -12.24 15.99
CA ASP A 163 4.97 -12.31 14.66
C ASP A 163 5.58 -13.44 13.81
N ARG A 164 6.89 -13.62 13.87
CA ARG A 164 7.58 -14.71 13.17
C ARG A 164 7.18 -16.08 13.74
N GLU A 165 7.15 -16.24 15.06
CA GLU A 165 6.73 -17.47 15.73
C GLU A 165 5.26 -17.80 15.44
N TRP A 166 4.39 -16.78 15.47
CA TRP A 166 2.98 -16.90 15.14
C TRP A 166 2.76 -17.38 13.70
N ARG A 167 3.44 -16.76 12.72
CA ARG A 167 3.36 -17.19 11.30
C ARG A 167 3.92 -18.59 11.09
N ALA A 168 5.01 -18.93 11.78
CA ALA A 168 5.60 -20.26 11.70
C ALA A 168 4.62 -21.32 12.20
N ARG A 169 4.02 -21.12 13.37
CA ARG A 169 3.03 -22.05 13.95
C ARG A 169 1.77 -22.17 13.09
N ARG A 170 1.27 -21.05 12.58
CA ARG A 170 0.14 -21.03 11.66
C ARG A 170 0.39 -21.91 10.43
N ARG A 171 1.57 -21.75 9.81
CA ARG A 171 1.97 -22.55 8.64
C ARG A 171 2.11 -24.03 8.99
N GLU A 172 2.66 -24.36 10.16
CA GLU A 172 2.75 -25.74 10.65
C GLU A 172 1.38 -26.40 10.82
N LEU A 173 0.36 -25.67 11.27
CA LEU A 173 -1.00 -26.20 11.47
C LEU A 173 -1.84 -26.19 10.17
N GLU A 174 -1.54 -25.33 9.21
CA GLU A 174 -2.12 -25.36 7.85
C GLU A 174 -1.53 -26.52 6.99
N ALA A 175 -0.26 -26.87 7.18
CA ALA A 175 0.43 -27.91 6.41
C ALA A 175 -0.11 -29.36 6.53
N PRO A 176 -0.59 -29.88 7.69
CA PRO A 176 -1.05 -31.26 7.80
C PRO A 176 -2.34 -31.54 7.02
N ALA A 177 -3.10 -30.53 6.58
CA ALA A 177 -4.29 -30.74 5.77
C ALA A 177 -3.99 -31.16 4.31
N ALA A 178 -2.75 -31.00 3.83
CA ALA A 178 -2.39 -31.26 2.44
C ALA A 178 -1.92 -32.70 2.16
N VAL A 179 -1.64 -33.52 3.18
CA VAL A 179 -1.00 -34.84 2.99
C VAL A 179 -2.02 -35.98 2.81
N GLU A 180 -3.29 -35.81 3.22
CA GLU A 180 -4.29 -36.89 3.16
C GLU A 180 -5.08 -37.01 1.85
N GLN A 181 -4.91 -36.11 0.87
CA GLN A 181 -5.65 -36.15 -0.41
C GLN A 181 -4.85 -36.63 -1.63
N VAL A 182 -3.73 -37.36 -1.44
CA VAL A 182 -2.91 -37.87 -2.57
C VAL A 182 -2.90 -39.40 -2.62
N THR A 183 -4.05 -40.07 -2.54
CA THR A 183 -4.17 -41.48 -2.97
C THR A 183 -5.49 -41.77 -3.69
N SER A 184 -5.77 -41.08 -4.81
CA SER A 184 -6.61 -41.66 -5.86
C SER A 184 -6.13 -41.24 -7.24
N ALA A 185 -4.97 -41.76 -7.62
CA ALA A 185 -4.52 -41.72 -9.01
C ALA A 185 -5.35 -42.70 -9.85
N LYS A 186 -5.98 -42.20 -10.92
CA LYS A 186 -6.36 -43.02 -12.08
C LYS A 186 -5.66 -42.43 -13.32
N PRO A 187 -4.90 -43.22 -14.08
CA PRO A 187 -4.02 -42.69 -15.12
C PRO A 187 -4.75 -42.54 -16.47
N SER A 188 -4.10 -41.74 -17.33
CA SER A 188 -4.22 -41.65 -18.79
C SER A 188 -5.02 -40.47 -19.37
N ARG A 189 -4.28 -39.56 -20.04
CA ARG A 189 -4.37 -39.47 -21.50
C ARG A 189 -3.15 -38.76 -22.10
N LYS A 190 -2.80 -39.25 -23.28
CA LYS A 190 -1.58 -39.02 -24.06
C LYS A 190 -1.28 -37.55 -24.30
N ARG A 191 0.02 -37.25 -24.17
CA ARG A 191 0.75 -36.14 -24.79
C ARG A 191 0.22 -35.78 -26.17
N ARG A 192 -0.04 -34.49 -26.39
CA ARG A 192 -0.04 -33.89 -27.73
C ARG A 192 0.81 -32.62 -27.66
N ARG A 193 2.08 -32.76 -28.08
CA ARG A 193 2.99 -31.63 -28.31
C ARG A 193 2.36 -30.72 -29.36
N LYS A 194 2.16 -29.44 -29.05
CA LYS A 194 1.99 -28.39 -30.06
C LYS A 194 3.39 -27.96 -30.55
N PRO A 195 3.62 -27.83 -31.86
CA PRO A 195 4.87 -27.30 -32.38
C PRO A 195 4.97 -25.80 -32.13
N ALA A 196 6.18 -25.34 -31.82
CA ALA A 196 6.56 -23.94 -31.82
C ALA A 196 6.51 -23.40 -33.25
N GLY A 197 5.71 -22.36 -33.48
CA GLY A 197 5.63 -21.66 -34.75
C GLY A 197 4.75 -20.42 -34.63
N ASP A 198 5.27 -19.30 -35.12
CA ASP A 198 4.58 -18.02 -35.36
C ASP A 198 4.31 -17.07 -34.17
N LEU A 199 5.37 -16.72 -33.42
CA LEU A 199 5.42 -15.45 -32.66
C LEU A 199 6.04 -14.28 -33.46
N ASN A 200 6.64 -14.55 -34.63
CA ASN A 200 7.34 -13.53 -35.43
C ASN A 200 6.48 -12.82 -36.49
N LYS A 201 5.20 -13.19 -36.67
CA LYS A 201 4.29 -12.48 -37.61
C LYS A 201 3.52 -11.34 -36.95
N SER A 202 3.42 -11.33 -35.62
CA SER A 202 2.64 -10.35 -34.87
C SER A 202 3.37 -9.01 -34.69
N MET A 203 4.70 -9.01 -34.66
CA MET A 203 5.49 -7.77 -34.52
C MET A 203 5.59 -6.98 -35.82
N THR A 204 5.68 -7.63 -36.98
CA THR A 204 5.81 -6.92 -38.27
C THR A 204 4.53 -6.17 -38.64
N ALA A 205 3.35 -6.70 -38.29
CA ALA A 205 2.06 -6.05 -38.57
C ALA A 205 1.80 -4.80 -37.70
N LEU A 206 2.33 -4.75 -36.48
CA LEU A 206 2.24 -3.57 -35.62
C LEU A 206 3.21 -2.47 -36.03
N GLN A 207 4.35 -2.83 -36.63
CA GLN A 207 5.36 -1.86 -37.04
C GLN A 207 4.98 -1.12 -38.34
N GLU A 208 4.22 -1.74 -39.25
CA GLU A 208 3.67 -1.07 -40.44
C GLU A 208 2.51 -0.10 -40.11
N GLN A 209 1.70 -0.37 -39.09
CA GLN A 209 0.62 0.54 -38.69
C GLN A 209 1.13 1.85 -38.05
N VAL A 210 2.26 1.82 -37.35
CA VAL A 210 2.86 3.02 -36.74
C VAL A 210 3.43 3.97 -37.80
N VAL A 211 4.03 3.42 -38.87
CA VAL A 211 4.60 4.24 -39.96
C VAL A 211 3.52 4.89 -40.82
N ALA A 212 2.37 4.23 -41.01
CA ALA A 212 1.26 4.80 -41.76
C ALA A 212 0.55 5.97 -41.02
N ASP A 213 0.46 5.92 -39.69
CA ASP A 213 -0.19 6.99 -38.89
C ASP A 213 0.71 8.24 -38.75
N GLU A 214 2.04 8.09 -38.84
CA GLU A 214 2.99 9.20 -38.77
C GLU A 214 3.03 10.03 -40.08
N ALA A 215 2.83 9.38 -41.24
CA ALA A 215 2.73 10.04 -42.53
C ALA A 215 1.45 10.89 -42.67
N ALA A 216 0.35 10.50 -42.01
CA ALA A 216 -0.91 11.25 -42.02
C ALA A 216 -0.85 12.55 -41.19
N ARG A 217 0.02 12.63 -40.19
CA ARG A 217 0.16 13.83 -39.33
C ARG A 217 0.95 14.97 -39.99
N HIS A 218 1.82 14.66 -40.95
CA HIS A 218 2.65 15.64 -41.65
C HIS A 218 1.99 16.27 -42.88
N SER A 219 0.78 15.84 -43.26
CA SER A 219 0.04 16.36 -44.42
C SER A 219 -1.13 17.30 -44.03
N ARG A 220 -1.08 17.91 -42.83
CA ARG A 220 -2.06 18.93 -42.46
C ARG A 220 -1.64 20.29 -43.08
N PRO A 221 -2.41 20.84 -44.03
CA PRO A 221 -2.13 22.16 -44.57
C PRO A 221 -2.28 23.22 -43.46
N THR A 222 -1.28 24.09 -43.35
CA THR A 222 -1.29 25.21 -42.41
C THR A 222 -2.45 26.16 -42.69
N PRO A 223 -3.13 26.67 -41.65
CA PRO A 223 -4.21 27.63 -41.84
C PRO A 223 -3.66 28.93 -42.43
N ARG A 224 -4.23 29.29 -43.59
CA ARG A 224 -3.94 30.53 -44.34
C ARG A 224 -4.30 31.75 -43.49
N VAL A 225 -3.30 32.51 -43.09
CA VAL A 225 -3.46 33.79 -42.38
C VAL A 225 -4.22 34.75 -43.29
N LEU A 226 -5.46 35.07 -42.91
CA LEU A 226 -6.29 36.07 -43.57
C LEU A 226 -5.75 37.47 -43.23
N ASP A 227 -5.09 38.05 -44.23
CA ASP A 227 -4.61 39.41 -44.27
C ASP A 227 -5.80 40.39 -44.20
N LYS A 228 -5.96 41.10 -43.08
CA LYS A 228 -6.89 42.23 -42.95
C LYS A 228 -6.12 43.54 -43.05
N LYS A 229 -5.84 43.93 -44.31
CA LYS A 229 -5.70 45.34 -44.70
C LYS A 229 -7.07 45.91 -45.06
N ARG A 230 -7.45 46.99 -44.36
CA ARG A 230 -8.33 48.13 -44.74
C ARG A 230 -8.43 48.97 -43.45
N GLY A 231 -7.95 50.21 -43.34
CA GLY A 231 -7.78 51.25 -44.35
C GLY A 231 -8.97 52.22 -44.23
N ALA A 232 -8.65 53.48 -43.94
CA ALA A 232 -9.49 54.68 -43.73
C ALA A 232 -9.70 55.06 -42.25
#